data_AF-A0A3C1F9J2-F1
#
_entry.id   AF-A0A3C1F9J2-F1
#
_cell.length_a   1.000
_cell.length_b   1.000
_cell.length_c   1.000
_cell.angle_alpha   90.00
_cell.angle_beta   90.00
_cell.angle_gamma   90.00
#
_symmetry.space_group_name_H-M   'P 1'
#
loop_
_entity.id
_entity.type
_entity.pdbx_description
1 polymer ?
#
loop_
_entity_poly.entity_id
_entity_poly.type
_entity_poly.pdbx_seq_one_letter_code
_entity_poly.pdbx_strand_id
1 'polypeptide(L)'
;MKKLLALCTAALFACACAGTMKSAVKDGAIAPSFNDTLLDNNYLWVRGFGAANPNHTSDSQRRIMSREAAIAHAYQRATEVLYGANLESNVQVVDAVSVGSTIDSSAEGVIRQMELISTEYMEDGGCAVIMRLDRARLKAAGLDPEGKK
;
A
#
# COMPACT_ATOMS: atom_id res chain seq x y z
N MET A 1 44.13 24.12 3.83
CA MET A 1 43.26 23.50 4.85
C MET A 1 41.76 23.79 4.68
N LYS A 2 41.33 24.83 3.94
CA LYS A 2 39.88 25.11 3.71
C LYS A 2 39.21 24.25 2.63
N LYS A 3 39.98 23.64 1.73
CA LYS A 3 39.46 22.77 0.65
C LYS A 3 39.19 21.32 1.08
N LEU A 4 39.70 20.90 2.24
CA LEU A 4 39.47 19.55 2.78
C LEU A 4 38.15 19.47 3.57
N LEU A 5 37.74 20.57 4.22
CA LEU A 5 36.52 20.62 5.01
C LEU A 5 35.24 20.61 4.14
N ALA A 6 35.33 21.11 2.91
CA ALA A 6 34.21 21.16 1.97
C ALA A 6 33.87 19.81 1.33
N LEU A 7 34.77 18.82 1.41
CA LEU A 7 34.56 17.50 0.80
C LEU A 7 33.76 16.56 1.72
N CYS A 8 33.88 16.72 3.05
CA CYS A 8 33.16 15.87 4.01
C CYS A 8 31.67 16.20 4.13
N THR A 9 31.26 17.45 3.86
CA THR A 9 29.85 17.87 3.95
C THR A 9 29.01 17.36 2.77
N ALA A 10 29.64 16.98 1.65
CA ALA A 10 28.96 16.42 0.48
C ALA A 10 28.65 14.91 0.63
N ALA A 11 29.33 14.20 1.54
CA ALA A 11 29.13 12.77 1.75
C ALA A 11 27.94 12.43 2.67
N LEU A 12 27.43 13.40 3.44
CA LEU A 12 26.33 13.21 4.39
C LEU A 12 24.92 13.35 3.79
N PHE A 13 24.81 13.74 2.51
CA PHE A 13 23.52 13.88 1.82
C PHE A 13 23.13 12.69 0.94
N ALA A 14 23.94 11.63 0.87
CA ALA A 14 23.71 10.50 -0.04
C ALA A 14 22.85 9.36 0.54
N CYS A 15 22.39 9.46 1.79
CA CYS A 15 21.62 8.39 2.44
C CYS A 15 20.30 8.89 3.04
N ALA A 16 19.35 9.26 2.19
CA ALA A 16 17.97 9.48 2.62
C ALA A 16 16.95 9.04 1.56
N CYS A 17 17.14 7.88 0.92
CA CYS A 17 16.05 7.21 0.23
C CYS A 17 15.34 6.27 1.21
N ALA A 18 14.59 6.85 2.15
CA ALA A 18 13.77 6.11 3.08
C ALA A 18 12.53 5.55 2.36
N GLY A 19 12.41 4.22 2.32
CA GLY A 19 11.15 3.51 2.57
C GLY A 19 10.07 3.41 1.49
N THR A 20 10.26 3.85 0.25
CA THR A 20 9.21 3.67 -0.78
C THR A 20 9.20 2.24 -1.34
N MET A 21 8.01 1.69 -1.58
CA MET A 21 7.86 0.41 -2.28
C MET A 21 8.54 0.43 -3.65
N LYS A 22 9.35 -0.59 -3.94
CA LYS A 22 10.00 -0.76 -5.25
C LYS A 22 8.95 -1.04 -6.33
N SER A 23 9.25 -0.68 -7.58
CA SER A 23 8.40 -0.99 -8.74
C SER A 23 8.16 -2.50 -8.86
N ALA A 24 6.93 -2.91 -9.22
CA ALA A 24 6.62 -4.31 -9.54
C ALA A 24 6.70 -4.59 -11.04
N VAL A 25 6.91 -3.58 -11.88
CA VAL A 25 7.06 -3.77 -13.32
C VAL A 25 8.51 -3.58 -13.70
N LYS A 26 9.10 -4.59 -14.32
CA LYS A 26 10.44 -4.55 -14.90
C LYS A 26 10.39 -5.08 -16.32
N ASP A 27 10.90 -4.30 -17.26
CA ASP A 27 10.94 -4.65 -18.68
C ASP A 27 9.56 -5.04 -19.24
N GLY A 28 8.51 -4.32 -18.82
CA GLY A 28 7.15 -4.55 -19.30
C GLY A 28 6.41 -5.73 -18.66
N ALA A 29 7.07 -6.50 -17.78
CA ALA A 29 6.50 -7.66 -17.09
C ALA A 29 6.54 -7.51 -15.57
N ILE A 30 5.85 -8.41 -14.86
CA ILE A 30 5.96 -8.52 -13.41
C ILE A 30 7.40 -8.83 -13.01
N ALA A 31 7.95 -8.04 -12.08
CA ALA A 31 9.27 -8.24 -11.53
C ALA A 31 9.36 -9.60 -10.81
N PRO A 32 10.50 -10.30 -10.86
CA PRO A 32 10.65 -11.63 -10.27
C PRO A 32 10.56 -11.63 -8.73
N SER A 33 10.72 -10.48 -8.10
CA SER A 33 10.59 -10.32 -6.65
C SER A 33 10.13 -8.91 -6.31
N PHE A 34 9.08 -8.78 -5.51
CA PHE A 34 8.57 -7.52 -4.99
C PHE A 34 7.80 -7.79 -3.68
N ASN A 35 7.53 -6.70 -2.94
CA ASN A 35 6.66 -6.75 -1.77
C ASN A 35 5.26 -6.28 -2.15
N ASP A 36 4.24 -6.98 -1.64
CA ASP A 36 2.82 -6.64 -1.80
C ASP A 36 2.32 -5.68 -0.72
N THR A 37 2.96 -5.69 0.43
CA THR A 37 2.66 -4.82 1.55
C THR A 37 3.96 -4.44 2.23
N LEU A 38 4.07 -3.19 2.66
CA LEU A 38 5.19 -2.68 3.43
C LEU A 38 4.63 -1.76 4.50
N LEU A 39 5.03 -1.97 5.75
CA LEU A 39 4.70 -1.07 6.84
C LEU A 39 5.97 -0.32 7.24
N ASP A 40 5.87 1.00 7.29
CA ASP A 40 6.93 1.86 7.85
C ASP A 40 6.39 2.71 9.02
N ASN A 41 7.19 3.70 9.44
CA ASN A 41 6.85 4.55 10.57
C ASN A 41 5.63 5.46 10.30
N ASN A 42 5.39 5.82 9.04
CA ASN A 42 4.41 6.83 8.63
C ASN A 42 3.24 6.21 7.87
N TYR A 43 3.48 5.15 7.10
CA TYR A 43 2.53 4.64 6.13
C TYR A 43 2.44 3.11 6.14
N LEU A 44 1.22 2.63 5.92
CA LEU A 44 0.95 1.30 5.41
C LEU A 44 0.89 1.40 3.88
N TRP A 45 1.85 0.78 3.20
CA TRP A 45 1.91 0.69 1.75
C TRP A 45 1.31 -0.63 1.28
N VAL A 46 0.47 -0.56 0.26
CA VAL A 46 -0.23 -1.72 -0.29
C VAL A 46 -0.15 -1.70 -1.81
N ARG A 47 0.13 -2.86 -2.39
CA ARG A 47 0.13 -3.08 -3.83
C ARG A 47 -1.16 -3.74 -4.27
N GLY A 48 -1.71 -3.24 -5.38
CA GLY A 48 -2.81 -3.87 -6.09
C GLY A 48 -2.41 -4.26 -7.50
N PHE A 49 -3.09 -5.27 -8.03
CA PHE A 49 -2.90 -5.79 -9.39
C PHE A 49 -4.23 -5.94 -10.08
N GLY A 50 -4.28 -5.57 -11.35
CA GLY A 50 -5.44 -5.78 -12.21
C GLY A 50 -5.00 -6.28 -13.56
N ALA A 51 -5.64 -7.35 -14.03
CA ALA A 51 -5.41 -7.90 -15.35
C ALA A 51 -6.24 -7.14 -16.39
N ALA A 52 -5.68 -6.92 -17.59
CA ALA A 52 -6.48 -6.45 -18.71
C ALA A 52 -7.39 -7.57 -19.22
N ASN A 53 -8.64 -7.25 -19.49
CA ASN A 53 -9.54 -8.17 -20.16
C ASN A 53 -9.16 -8.28 -21.65
N PRO A 54 -8.83 -9.50 -22.15
CA PRO A 54 -8.39 -9.71 -23.53
C PRO A 54 -9.49 -9.43 -24.57
N ASN A 55 -10.77 -9.38 -24.15
CA ASN A 55 -11.91 -9.11 -25.03
C ASN A 55 -12.08 -7.62 -25.37
N HIS A 56 -11.38 -6.71 -24.68
CA HIS A 56 -11.42 -5.29 -25.02
C HIS A 56 -10.47 -4.97 -26.17
N THR A 57 -11.00 -4.36 -27.22
CA THR A 57 -10.25 -4.06 -28.45
C THR A 57 -9.41 -2.79 -28.35
N SER A 58 -9.79 -1.85 -27.49
CA SER A 58 -9.07 -0.60 -27.27
C SER A 58 -8.03 -0.74 -26.15
N ASP A 59 -6.78 -0.36 -26.45
CA ASP A 59 -5.69 -0.34 -25.45
C ASP A 59 -6.02 0.59 -24.27
N SER A 60 -6.64 1.72 -24.55
CA SER A 60 -7.12 2.66 -23.51
C SER A 60 -8.15 2.00 -22.60
N GLN A 61 -9.11 1.25 -23.15
CA GLN A 61 -10.13 0.56 -22.36
C GLN A 61 -9.50 -0.54 -21.49
N ARG A 62 -8.54 -1.30 -22.05
CA ARG A 62 -7.79 -2.31 -21.30
C ARG A 62 -7.07 -1.70 -20.10
N ARG A 63 -6.35 -0.59 -20.30
CA ARG A 63 -5.60 0.10 -19.25
C ARG A 63 -6.48 0.73 -18.18
N ILE A 64 -7.61 1.35 -18.57
CA ILE A 64 -8.56 1.91 -17.59
C ILE A 64 -9.10 0.80 -16.71
N MET A 65 -9.58 -0.29 -17.31
CA MET A 65 -10.19 -1.39 -16.55
C MET A 65 -9.19 -2.12 -15.67
N SER A 66 -7.97 -2.36 -16.16
CA SER A 66 -6.91 -3.00 -15.36
C SER A 66 -6.48 -2.12 -14.20
N ARG A 67 -6.42 -0.78 -14.40
CA ARG A 67 -6.14 0.16 -13.31
C ARG A 67 -7.21 0.14 -12.23
N GLU A 68 -8.49 0.19 -12.61
CA GLU A 68 -9.59 0.17 -11.64
C GLU A 68 -9.64 -1.16 -10.87
N ALA A 69 -9.41 -2.28 -11.56
CA ALA A 69 -9.26 -3.58 -10.91
C ALA A 69 -8.08 -3.62 -9.93
N ALA A 70 -6.94 -3.01 -10.31
CA ALA A 70 -5.77 -2.92 -9.43
C ALA A 70 -6.05 -2.10 -8.17
N ILE A 71 -6.78 -0.98 -8.29
CA ILE A 71 -7.19 -0.16 -7.15
C ILE A 71 -8.12 -0.94 -6.22
N ALA A 72 -9.14 -1.62 -6.75
CA ALA A 72 -10.04 -2.45 -5.96
C ALA A 72 -9.29 -3.56 -5.20
N HIS A 73 -8.34 -4.21 -5.87
CA HIS A 73 -7.49 -5.22 -5.26
C HIS A 73 -6.57 -4.65 -4.15
N ALA A 74 -6.07 -3.42 -4.31
CA ALA A 74 -5.29 -2.75 -3.26
C ALA A 74 -6.15 -2.45 -2.02
N TYR A 75 -7.40 -2.00 -2.20
CA TYR A 75 -8.35 -1.81 -1.11
C TYR A 75 -8.66 -3.12 -0.37
N GLN A 76 -8.88 -4.20 -1.12
CA GLN A 76 -9.08 -5.53 -0.54
C GLN A 76 -7.87 -5.95 0.30
N ARG A 77 -6.65 -5.83 -0.24
CA ARG A 77 -5.44 -6.19 0.50
C ARG A 77 -5.22 -5.35 1.75
N ALA A 78 -5.49 -4.03 1.68
CA ALA A 78 -5.41 -3.17 2.86
C ALA A 78 -6.39 -3.63 3.96
N THR A 79 -7.61 -4.00 3.55
CA THR A 79 -8.63 -4.57 4.43
C THR A 79 -8.12 -5.86 5.08
N GLU A 80 -7.61 -6.81 4.30
CA GLU A 80 -7.08 -8.09 4.81
C GLU A 80 -5.95 -7.88 5.84
N VAL A 81 -5.01 -6.97 5.56
CA VAL A 81 -3.90 -6.66 6.47
C VAL A 81 -4.42 -6.05 7.78
N LEU A 82 -5.34 -5.09 7.70
CA LEU A 82 -5.86 -4.40 8.89
C LEU A 82 -6.75 -5.31 9.73
N TYR A 83 -7.71 -6.01 9.13
CA TYR A 83 -8.59 -6.91 9.87
C TYR A 83 -7.84 -8.15 10.38
N GLY A 84 -6.88 -8.69 9.62
CA GLY A 84 -6.01 -9.79 10.08
C GLY A 84 -5.24 -9.42 11.35
N ALA A 85 -4.61 -8.24 11.38
CA ALA A 85 -3.89 -7.74 12.56
C ALA A 85 -4.82 -7.51 13.78
N ASN A 86 -6.06 -7.07 13.55
CA ASN A 86 -7.04 -6.86 14.61
C ASN A 86 -7.58 -8.18 15.19
N LEU A 87 -7.77 -9.21 14.35
CA LEU A 87 -8.21 -10.54 14.80
C LEU A 87 -7.18 -11.18 15.75
N GLU A 88 -5.88 -11.02 15.48
CA GLU A 88 -4.82 -11.47 16.40
C GLU A 88 -4.80 -10.68 17.73
N SER A 89 -5.19 -9.40 17.70
CA SER A 89 -5.10 -8.48 18.84
C SER A 89 -6.30 -8.52 19.80
N ASN A 90 -7.49 -8.95 19.34
CA ASN A 90 -8.77 -8.78 20.06
C ASN A 90 -9.36 -10.08 20.63
N VAL A 91 -8.55 -11.09 20.96
CA VAL A 91 -9.05 -12.32 21.58
C VAL A 91 -9.37 -12.11 23.08
N GLN A 92 -10.48 -11.43 23.36
CA GLN A 92 -11.36 -11.72 24.50
C GLN A 92 -12.81 -11.77 23.97
N VAL A 93 -13.36 -12.99 23.94
CA VAL A 93 -14.60 -13.38 23.21
C VAL A 93 -15.88 -12.69 23.71
N VAL A 94 -15.82 -11.93 24.81
CA VAL A 94 -16.99 -11.38 25.51
C VAL A 94 -17.33 -9.92 25.17
N ASP A 95 -16.37 -9.10 24.68
CA ASP A 95 -16.59 -7.66 24.42
C ASP A 95 -16.81 -7.30 22.94
N ALA A 96 -16.57 -8.22 22.01
CA ALA A 96 -16.59 -7.95 20.56
C ALA A 96 -17.99 -7.61 20.00
N VAL A 97 -19.07 -8.07 20.64
CA VAL A 97 -20.45 -7.93 20.12
C VAL A 97 -20.98 -6.50 20.26
N SER A 98 -20.57 -5.75 21.30
CA SER A 98 -21.05 -4.38 21.52
C SER A 98 -20.15 -3.32 20.88
N VAL A 99 -18.86 -3.59 20.68
CA VAL A 99 -17.88 -2.64 20.12
C VAL A 99 -17.67 -2.82 18.61
N GLY A 100 -18.03 -3.98 18.05
CA GLY A 100 -17.79 -4.30 16.63
C GLY A 100 -18.38 -3.27 15.65
N SER A 101 -19.62 -2.82 15.86
CA SER A 101 -20.32 -1.94 14.93
C SER A 101 -19.68 -0.55 14.74
N THR A 102 -18.99 -0.03 15.76
CA THR A 102 -18.29 1.28 15.66
C THR A 102 -16.88 1.16 15.10
N ILE A 103 -16.21 0.01 15.29
CA ILE A 103 -14.89 -0.27 14.71
C ILE A 103 -14.99 -0.53 13.21
N ASP A 104 -16.01 -1.29 12.76
CA ASP A 104 -16.17 -1.62 11.35
C ASP A 104 -16.42 -0.37 10.49
N SER A 105 -17.24 0.56 10.99
CA SER A 105 -17.56 1.81 10.29
C SER A 105 -16.40 2.83 10.28
N SER A 106 -15.60 2.88 11.36
CA SER A 106 -14.41 3.74 11.39
C SER A 106 -13.29 3.20 10.50
N ALA A 107 -13.12 1.87 10.45
CA ALA A 107 -12.13 1.20 9.62
C ALA A 107 -12.38 1.42 8.13
N GLU A 108 -13.61 1.23 7.69
CA GLU A 108 -13.99 1.46 6.30
C GLU A 108 -13.79 2.94 5.89
N GLY A 109 -14.12 3.87 6.80
CA GLY A 109 -13.91 5.30 6.59
C GLY A 109 -12.45 5.69 6.39
N VAL A 110 -11.52 5.07 7.13
CA VAL A 110 -10.08 5.31 6.98
C VAL A 110 -9.51 4.61 5.74
N ILE A 111 -9.90 3.36 5.47
CA ILE A 111 -9.46 2.62 4.29
C ILE A 111 -9.80 3.40 3.01
N ARG A 112 -10.98 4.02 2.93
CA ARG A 112 -11.40 4.85 1.79
C ARG A 112 -10.51 6.08 1.54
N GLN A 113 -9.70 6.50 2.52
CA GLN A 113 -8.75 7.61 2.38
C GLN A 113 -7.39 7.20 1.83
N MET A 114 -7.25 5.97 1.29
CA MET A 114 -6.03 5.54 0.61
C MET A 114 -5.63 6.49 -0.50
N GLU A 115 -4.35 6.86 -0.50
CA GLU A 115 -3.75 7.69 -1.54
C GLU A 115 -3.10 6.81 -2.60
N LEU A 116 -3.39 7.06 -3.87
CA LEU A 116 -2.70 6.43 -4.99
C LEU A 116 -1.37 7.14 -5.28
N ILE A 117 -0.27 6.41 -5.23
CA ILE A 117 1.09 6.94 -5.38
C ILE A 117 1.70 6.57 -6.72
N SER A 118 1.47 5.35 -7.19
CA SER A 118 2.01 4.89 -8.47
C SER A 118 1.00 4.05 -9.23
N THR A 119 1.08 4.11 -10.55
CA THR A 119 0.36 3.27 -11.50
C THR A 119 1.36 2.81 -12.55
N GLU A 120 1.58 1.52 -12.64
CA GLU A 120 2.59 0.89 -13.49
C GLU A 120 1.88 -0.06 -14.46
N TYR A 121 2.05 0.15 -15.76
CA TYR A 121 1.44 -0.70 -16.78
C TYR A 121 2.44 -1.72 -17.31
N MET A 122 1.95 -2.93 -17.52
CA MET A 122 2.65 -4.03 -18.20
C MET A 122 2.34 -3.99 -19.70
N GLU A 123 3.17 -4.68 -20.49
CA GLU A 123 3.00 -4.76 -21.96
C GLU A 123 1.70 -5.48 -22.37
N ASP A 124 1.26 -6.44 -21.56
CA ASP A 124 -0.01 -7.15 -21.75
C ASP A 124 -1.24 -6.30 -21.39
N GLY A 125 -1.03 -5.06 -20.93
CA GLY A 125 -2.06 -4.12 -20.46
C GLY A 125 -2.50 -4.34 -19.01
N GLY A 126 -1.90 -5.29 -18.31
CA GLY A 126 -2.00 -5.41 -16.86
C GLY A 126 -1.52 -4.14 -16.16
N CYS A 127 -1.99 -3.94 -14.94
CA CYS A 127 -1.68 -2.76 -14.15
C CYS A 127 -1.32 -3.17 -12.73
N ALA A 128 -0.25 -2.58 -12.20
CA ALA A 128 0.11 -2.62 -10.80
C ALA A 128 -0.03 -1.20 -10.21
N VAL A 129 -0.67 -1.08 -9.06
CA VAL A 129 -0.81 0.19 -8.35
C VAL A 129 -0.17 0.11 -6.98
N ILE A 130 0.37 1.24 -6.54
CA ILE A 130 0.88 1.41 -5.18
C ILE A 130 0.02 2.45 -4.50
N MET A 131 -0.60 2.06 -3.40
CA MET A 131 -1.42 2.92 -2.56
C MET A 131 -0.85 2.95 -1.15
N ARG A 132 -1.18 4.01 -0.40
CA ARG A 132 -0.74 4.16 1.00
C ARG A 132 -1.84 4.67 1.91
N LEU A 133 -1.74 4.30 3.19
CA LEU A 133 -2.55 4.81 4.29
C LEU A 133 -1.66 5.43 5.34
N ASP A 134 -2.07 6.59 5.86
CA ASP A 134 -1.40 7.24 6.97
C ASP A 134 -1.59 6.44 8.27
N ARG A 135 -0.47 6.07 8.90
CA ARG A 135 -0.46 5.25 10.11
C ARG A 135 -1.04 5.99 11.32
N ALA A 136 -0.87 7.30 11.42
CA ALA A 136 -1.46 8.08 12.51
C ALA A 136 -2.98 8.07 12.42
N ARG A 137 -3.55 8.12 11.20
CA ARG A 137 -5.00 8.01 10.99
C ARG A 137 -5.54 6.62 11.32
N LEU A 138 -4.81 5.56 10.95
CA LEU A 138 -5.16 4.19 11.32
C LEU A 138 -5.24 4.03 12.85
N LYS A 139 -4.20 4.49 13.56
CA LYS A 139 -4.16 4.47 15.04
C LYS A 139 -5.27 5.29 15.67
N ALA A 140 -5.58 6.47 15.11
CA ALA A 140 -6.69 7.30 15.59
C ALA A 140 -8.06 6.61 15.44
N ALA A 141 -8.22 5.73 14.44
CA ALA A 141 -9.41 4.91 14.26
C ALA A 141 -9.39 3.60 15.07
N GLY A 142 -8.35 3.37 15.88
CA GLY A 142 -8.21 2.16 16.69
C GLY A 142 -7.65 0.96 15.94
N LEU A 143 -7.15 1.14 14.72
CA LEU A 143 -6.53 0.09 13.91
C LEU A 143 -5.00 0.14 14.04
N ASP A 144 -4.39 -0.96 14.46
CA ASP A 144 -2.93 -1.10 14.42
C ASP A 144 -2.52 -2.14 13.38
N PRO A 145 -1.85 -1.75 12.28
CA PRO A 145 -1.38 -2.70 11.27
C PRO A 145 -0.27 -3.65 11.76
N GLU A 146 0.32 -3.42 12.95
CA GLU A 146 1.31 -4.35 13.55
C GLU A 146 0.67 -5.46 14.40
N GLY A 147 -0.63 -5.35 14.71
CA GLY A 147 -1.23 -6.08 15.83
C GLY A 147 -0.65 -5.59 17.16
N LYS A 148 -1.47 -5.51 18.22
CA LYS A 148 -0.96 -5.12 19.54
C LYS A 148 0.08 -6.16 19.99
N LYS A 149 1.29 -5.69 20.35
CA LYS A 149 2.20 -6.45 21.21
C LYS A 149 1.71 -6.47 22.65
#